data_AF-A0A7C9TLD1-F1
#
_entry.id   AF-A0A7C9TLD1-F1
#
_cell.length_a   1.000
_cell.length_b   1.000
_cell.length_c   1.000
_cell.angle_alpha   90.00
_cell.angle_beta   90.00
_cell.angle_gamma   90.00
#
_symmetry.space_group_name_H-M   'P 1'
#
loop_
_entity.id
_entity.type
_entity.pdbx_description
1 polymer ?
#
loop_
_entity_poly.entity_id
_entity_poly.type
_entity_poly.pdbx_seq_one_letter_code
_entity_poly.pdbx_strand_id
1 'polypeptide(L)'
;MTRRCILHVGLHKTGSSSIQETLYRNASLRGAHYLDLGEANASGMVKLLFGGAEQASQTPLARQQGDEAARDLARKRLDRALAEVGPADTVIFSAEALSRLSIHGLQALQAALAPQFQSIEVVGYVRDMPGFMASAFQQRVKGGHRPFRPAPALSALPRPSGEARPGVRA
;
A
#
# COMPACT_ATOMS: atom_id res chain seq x y z
N MET A 1 -3.51 -21.94 23.09
CA MET A 1 -3.48 -20.47 23.06
C MET A 1 -4.12 -19.99 21.76
N THR A 2 -4.96 -18.96 21.83
CA THR A 2 -5.76 -18.48 20.69
C THR A 2 -5.00 -17.38 19.95
N ARG A 3 -4.24 -17.74 18.91
CA ARG A 3 -3.50 -16.77 18.09
C ARG A 3 -4.41 -16.13 17.04
N ARG A 4 -4.41 -14.80 16.95
CA ARG A 4 -5.13 -14.04 15.92
C ARG A 4 -4.18 -13.25 15.01
N CYS A 5 -4.54 -13.15 13.73
CA CYS A 5 -3.87 -12.29 12.77
C CYS A 5 -4.77 -11.10 12.43
N ILE A 6 -4.25 -9.88 12.58
CA ILE A 6 -4.87 -8.65 12.10
C ILE A 6 -4.27 -8.32 10.74
N LEU A 7 -5.07 -8.47 9.68
CA LEU A 7 -4.76 -7.97 8.36
C LEU A 7 -5.09 -6.48 8.31
N HIS A 8 -4.07 -5.64 8.40
CA HIS A 8 -4.23 -4.20 8.22
C HIS A 8 -4.21 -3.85 6.73
N VAL A 9 -5.40 -3.59 6.21
CA VAL A 9 -5.67 -3.20 4.83
C VAL A 9 -5.90 -1.69 4.80
N GLY A 10 -5.28 -1.00 3.86
CA GLY A 10 -5.45 0.44 3.70
C GLY A 10 -5.51 0.84 2.24
N LEU A 11 -6.26 1.90 1.96
CA LEU A 11 -6.13 2.59 0.67
C LEU A 11 -4.73 3.19 0.58
N HIS A 12 -4.19 3.29 -0.64
CA HIS A 12 -2.93 3.99 -0.88
C HIS A 12 -2.97 5.38 -0.25
N LYS A 13 -1.94 5.75 0.53
CA LYS A 13 -1.75 7.12 1.03
C LYS A 13 -2.74 7.59 2.11
N THR A 14 -3.26 6.68 2.92
CA THR A 14 -4.08 7.01 4.09
C THR A 14 -3.27 7.25 5.37
N GLY A 15 -1.99 7.61 5.30
CA GLY A 15 -1.14 7.65 6.51
C GLY A 15 -0.77 6.26 7.05
N SER A 16 -1.15 5.21 6.32
CA SER A 16 -0.71 3.82 6.47
C SER A 16 0.80 3.70 6.66
N SER A 17 1.60 4.51 5.95
CA SER A 17 3.06 4.50 6.06
C SER A 17 3.56 4.88 7.46
N SER A 18 2.93 5.84 8.14
CA SER A 18 3.32 6.21 9.51
C SER A 18 2.98 5.08 10.48
N ILE A 19 1.81 4.45 10.33
CA ILE A 19 1.40 3.29 11.14
C ILE A 19 2.38 2.11 10.91
N GLN A 20 2.65 1.78 9.64
CA GLN A 20 3.55 0.72 9.23
C GLN A 20 4.97 0.95 9.76
N GLU A 21 5.50 2.16 9.63
CA GLU A 21 6.84 2.50 10.11
C GLU A 21 6.93 2.43 11.65
N THR A 22 5.91 2.92 12.35
CA THR A 22 5.86 2.83 13.82
C THR A 22 5.80 1.37 14.27
N LEU A 23 4.94 0.54 13.66
CA LEU A 23 4.82 -0.87 14.02
C LEU A 23 6.08 -1.66 13.66
N TYR A 24 6.68 -1.37 12.51
CA TYR A 24 7.93 -1.99 12.07
C TYR A 24 9.08 -1.73 13.05
N ARG A 25 9.24 -0.48 13.52
CA ARG A 25 10.26 -0.12 14.51
C ARG A 25 9.95 -0.61 15.92
N ASN A 26 8.70 -0.97 16.20
CA ASN A 26 8.23 -1.43 17.50
C ASN A 26 7.56 -2.80 17.35
N ALA A 27 8.34 -3.78 16.87
CA ALA A 27 7.85 -5.09 16.46
C ALA A 27 7.09 -5.86 17.56
N SER A 28 7.26 -5.50 18.84
CA SER A 28 6.47 -6.01 19.97
C SER A 28 5.76 -4.87 20.71
N LEU A 29 4.64 -4.39 20.16
CA LEU A 29 3.86 -3.32 20.79
C LEU A 29 2.70 -3.91 21.61
N ARG A 30 2.77 -3.79 22.94
CA ARG A 30 1.67 -4.17 23.87
C ARG A 30 1.13 -5.60 23.67
N GLY A 31 2.01 -6.56 23.40
CA GLY A 31 1.63 -7.97 23.17
C GLY A 31 1.17 -8.29 21.75
N ALA A 32 1.17 -7.30 20.83
CA ALA A 32 1.03 -7.53 19.41
C ALA A 32 2.42 -7.62 18.74
N HIS A 33 2.55 -8.52 17.77
CA HIS A 33 3.76 -8.72 16.98
C HIS A 33 3.56 -8.23 15.54
N TYR A 34 4.41 -7.35 15.04
CA TYR A 34 4.36 -6.93 13.64
C TYR A 34 5.07 -7.96 12.74
N LEU A 35 4.40 -8.43 11.69
CA LEU A 35 4.98 -9.42 10.77
C LEU A 35 6.03 -8.75 9.86
N ASP A 36 7.30 -8.86 10.26
CA ASP A 36 8.44 -8.28 9.54
C ASP A 36 8.87 -9.16 8.35
N LEU A 37 8.72 -8.64 7.13
CA LEU A 37 9.20 -9.26 5.88
C LEU A 37 10.43 -8.57 5.27
N GLY A 38 11.14 -7.79 6.08
CA GLY A 38 12.31 -6.96 5.76
C GLY A 38 11.97 -5.54 5.32
N GLU A 39 10.69 -5.14 5.37
CA GLU A 39 10.22 -3.85 4.90
C GLU A 39 9.03 -3.38 5.76
N ALA A 40 8.98 -2.08 6.08
CA ALA A 40 7.84 -1.51 6.81
C ALA A 40 6.52 -1.70 6.05
N ASN A 41 6.51 -1.55 4.72
CA ASN A 41 5.35 -1.83 3.88
C ASN A 41 5.56 -3.12 3.09
N ALA A 42 4.94 -4.21 3.54
CA ALA A 42 5.08 -5.53 2.92
C ALA A 42 4.36 -5.68 1.56
N SER A 43 3.93 -4.59 0.91
CA SER A 43 3.23 -4.64 -0.38
C SER A 43 4.03 -5.31 -1.50
N GLY A 44 5.35 -5.16 -1.52
CA GLY A 44 6.21 -5.85 -2.48
C GLY A 44 6.13 -7.38 -2.28
N MET A 45 6.28 -7.82 -1.04
CA MET A 45 6.22 -9.23 -0.65
C MET A 45 4.84 -9.83 -0.92
N VAL A 46 3.76 -9.13 -0.58
CA VAL A 46 2.39 -9.59 -0.87
C VAL A 46 2.17 -9.81 -2.36
N LYS A 47 2.67 -8.93 -3.23
CA LYS A 47 2.56 -9.11 -4.69
C LYS A 47 3.34 -10.32 -5.19
N LEU A 48 4.53 -10.57 -4.64
CA LEU A 48 5.34 -11.74 -4.98
C LEU A 48 4.66 -13.04 -4.53
N LEU A 49 4.15 -13.06 -3.31
CA LEU A 49 3.60 -14.25 -2.66
C LEU A 49 2.20 -14.63 -3.17
N PHE A 50 1.35 -13.63 -3.36
CA PHE A 50 -0.09 -13.82 -3.54
C PHE A 50 -0.66 -13.06 -4.76
N GLY A 51 0.16 -12.26 -5.44
CA GLY A 51 -0.24 -11.55 -6.65
C GLY A 51 -0.16 -12.42 -7.90
N GLY A 52 -0.84 -11.95 -8.96
CA GLY A 52 -0.69 -12.52 -10.30
C GLY A 52 0.73 -12.29 -10.87
N ALA A 53 1.06 -12.98 -11.97
CA ALA A 53 2.38 -12.87 -12.62
C ALA A 53 2.77 -11.41 -12.93
N GLU A 54 1.83 -10.62 -13.45
CA GLU A 54 2.04 -9.20 -13.75
C GLU A 54 2.36 -8.36 -12.50
N GLN A 55 1.64 -8.60 -11.39
CA GLN A 55 1.86 -7.86 -10.15
C GLN A 55 3.22 -8.22 -9.52
N ALA A 56 3.63 -9.49 -9.63
CA ALA A 56 4.89 -9.98 -9.13
C ALA A 56 6.08 -9.40 -9.91
N SER A 57 6.03 -9.43 -11.25
CA SER A 57 7.11 -8.93 -12.12
C SER A 57 7.30 -7.41 -12.06
N GLN A 58 6.31 -6.67 -11.58
CA GLN A 58 6.41 -5.23 -11.32
C GLN A 58 7.17 -4.89 -10.02
N THR A 59 7.50 -5.86 -9.18
CA THR A 59 8.24 -5.59 -7.93
C THR A 59 9.72 -5.31 -8.21
N PRO A 60 10.38 -4.44 -7.42
CA PRO A 60 11.81 -4.18 -7.58
C PRO A 60 12.66 -5.45 -7.47
N LEU A 61 12.32 -6.35 -6.54
CA LEU A 61 13.04 -7.59 -6.30
C LEU A 61 12.96 -8.54 -7.51
N ALA A 62 11.77 -8.71 -8.08
CA ALA A 62 11.59 -9.52 -9.30
C ALA A 62 12.39 -8.96 -10.49
N ARG A 63 12.41 -7.64 -10.66
CA ARG A 63 13.19 -7.00 -11.74
C ARG A 63 14.69 -7.16 -11.58
N GLN A 64 15.17 -7.30 -10.35
CA GLN A 64 16.59 -7.44 -10.04
C GLN A 64 17.06 -8.90 -10.11
N GLN A 65 16.23 -9.85 -9.68
CA GLN A 65 16.65 -11.25 -9.44
C GLN A 65 15.90 -12.27 -10.32
N GLY A 66 14.90 -11.84 -11.08
CA GLY A 66 13.96 -12.73 -11.76
C GLY A 66 12.79 -13.15 -10.87
N ASP A 67 11.65 -13.44 -11.50
CA ASP A 67 10.38 -13.72 -10.82
C ASP A 67 10.47 -14.93 -9.87
N GLU A 68 11.12 -16.01 -10.30
CA GLU A 68 11.21 -17.26 -9.53
C GLU A 68 12.04 -17.09 -8.26
N ALA A 69 13.25 -16.54 -8.38
CA ALA A 69 14.13 -16.29 -7.24
C ALA A 69 13.51 -15.30 -6.25
N ALA A 70 12.84 -14.25 -6.75
CA ALA A 70 12.15 -13.28 -5.91
C ALA A 70 10.98 -13.90 -5.13
N ARG A 71 10.23 -14.82 -5.76
CA ARG A 71 9.13 -15.56 -5.11
C ARG A 71 9.64 -16.52 -4.05
N ASP A 72 10.71 -17.26 -4.34
CA ASP A 72 11.34 -18.17 -3.38
C ASP A 72 11.88 -17.40 -2.15
N LEU A 73 12.55 -16.26 -2.38
CA LEU A 73 13.02 -15.39 -1.30
C LEU A 73 11.85 -14.85 -0.46
N ALA A 74 10.76 -14.40 -1.11
CA ALA A 74 9.58 -13.92 -0.40
C ALA A 74 8.94 -15.03 0.45
N ARG A 75 8.88 -16.26 -0.06
CA ARG A 75 8.38 -17.44 0.67
C ARG A 75 9.23 -17.71 1.91
N LYS A 76 10.55 -17.80 1.75
CA LYS A 76 11.49 -18.01 2.86
C LYS A 76 11.37 -16.93 3.93
N ARG A 77 11.17 -15.66 3.54
CA ARG A 77 10.96 -14.56 4.48
C ARG A 77 9.65 -14.70 5.24
N LEU A 78 8.57 -15.08 4.57
CA LEU A 78 7.28 -15.32 5.22
C LEU A 78 7.38 -16.47 6.21
N ASP A 79 7.94 -17.61 5.81
CA ASP A 79 8.03 -18.80 6.64
C ASP A 79 8.88 -18.53 7.90
N ARG A 80 10.01 -17.83 7.73
CA ARG A 80 10.83 -17.37 8.85
C ARG A 80 10.06 -16.42 9.76
N ALA A 81 9.40 -15.40 9.22
CA ALA A 81 8.66 -14.43 10.02
C ALA A 81 7.53 -15.10 10.82
N LEU A 82 6.84 -16.07 10.23
CA LEU A 82 5.80 -16.86 10.90
C LEU A 82 6.37 -17.77 12.00
N ALA A 83 7.57 -18.33 11.81
CA ALA A 83 8.26 -19.13 12.81
C ALA A 83 8.80 -18.30 13.99
N GLU A 84 9.19 -17.05 13.72
CA GLU A 84 9.71 -16.10 14.71
C GLU A 84 8.61 -15.40 15.52
N VAL A 85 7.33 -15.58 15.15
CA VAL A 85 6.21 -15.12 15.97
C VAL A 85 6.29 -15.80 17.34
N GLY A 86 6.71 -15.02 18.33
CA GLY A 86 6.82 -15.45 19.73
C GLY A 86 5.46 -15.80 20.36
N PRO A 87 5.36 -15.82 21.70
CA PRO A 87 4.10 -16.15 22.40
C PRO A 87 3.02 -15.07 22.26
N ALA A 88 3.17 -14.09 21.35
CA ALA A 88 2.20 -13.04 21.13
C ALA A 88 0.84 -13.64 20.69
N ASP A 89 -0.23 -13.20 21.33
CA ASP A 89 -1.59 -13.61 20.99
C ASP A 89 -2.08 -12.94 19.69
N THR A 90 -1.48 -11.81 19.31
CA THR A 90 -1.89 -11.00 18.15
C THR A 90 -0.71 -10.74 17.22
N VAL A 91 -0.85 -11.09 15.94
CA VAL A 91 0.08 -10.70 14.87
C VAL A 91 -0.56 -9.67 13.96
N ILE A 92 0.16 -8.62 13.60
CA ILE A 92 -0.30 -7.59 12.66
C ILE A 92 0.45 -7.78 11.35
N PHE A 93 -0.28 -8.06 10.27
CA PHE A 93 0.26 -8.10 8.92
C PHE A 93 -0.30 -6.94 8.10
N SER A 94 0.55 -5.98 7.75
CA SER A 94 0.13 -4.79 7.01
C SER A 94 0.75 -4.70 5.62
N ALA A 95 -0.10 -4.52 4.62
CA ALA A 95 0.31 -4.19 3.26
C ALA A 95 -0.83 -3.55 2.48
N GLU A 96 -0.54 -2.44 1.80
CA GLU A 96 -1.53 -1.77 0.92
C GLU A 96 -1.96 -2.66 -0.25
N ALA A 97 -1.07 -3.56 -0.70
CA ALA A 97 -1.38 -4.52 -1.76
C ALA A 97 -2.48 -5.53 -1.39
N LEU A 98 -2.78 -5.76 -0.09
CA LEU A 98 -3.83 -6.68 0.34
C LEU A 98 -5.20 -6.30 -0.24
N SER A 99 -5.49 -4.99 -0.35
CA SER A 99 -6.75 -4.48 -0.94
C SER A 99 -6.90 -4.76 -2.44
N ARG A 100 -5.84 -5.21 -3.12
CA ARG A 100 -5.78 -5.40 -4.58
C ARG A 100 -5.54 -6.86 -4.98
N LEU A 101 -5.58 -7.78 -4.02
CA LEU A 101 -5.47 -9.20 -4.32
C LEU A 101 -6.71 -9.68 -5.06
N SER A 102 -6.51 -10.58 -6.03
CA SER A 102 -7.62 -11.33 -6.63
C SER A 102 -8.19 -12.31 -5.62
N ILE A 103 -9.35 -12.89 -5.93
CA ILE A 103 -9.95 -13.95 -5.11
C ILE A 103 -8.97 -15.11 -4.91
N HIS A 104 -8.25 -15.50 -5.97
CA HIS A 104 -7.20 -16.53 -5.87
C HIS A 104 -6.04 -16.11 -4.95
N GLY A 105 -5.62 -14.84 -5.02
CA GLY A 105 -4.59 -14.31 -4.12
C GLY A 105 -5.04 -14.30 -2.66
N LEU A 106 -6.31 -13.98 -2.39
CA LEU A 106 -6.90 -14.03 -1.05
C LEU A 106 -7.00 -15.47 -0.53
N GLN A 107 -7.37 -16.43 -1.38
CA GLN A 107 -7.39 -17.85 -1.02
C GLN A 107 -5.99 -18.36 -0.68
N ALA A 108 -4.97 -17.98 -1.47
CA ALA A 108 -3.59 -18.34 -1.21
C ALA A 108 -3.05 -17.70 0.08
N LEU A 109 -3.42 -16.44 0.35
CA LEU A 109 -3.11 -15.75 1.60
C LEU A 109 -3.76 -16.47 2.79
N GLN A 110 -5.04 -16.80 2.69
CA GLN A 110 -5.77 -17.53 3.72
C GLN A 110 -5.11 -18.89 3.99
N ALA A 111 -4.78 -19.64 2.94
CA ALA A 111 -4.13 -20.95 3.07
C ALA A 111 -2.74 -20.85 3.74
N ALA A 112 -2.00 -19.75 3.51
CA ALA A 112 -0.71 -19.52 4.15
C ALA A 112 -0.82 -19.14 5.63
N LEU A 113 -1.89 -18.45 6.03
CA LEU A 113 -2.06 -17.93 7.39
C LEU A 113 -2.88 -18.86 8.29
N ALA A 114 -3.91 -19.52 7.76
CA ALA A 114 -4.83 -20.35 8.55
C ALA A 114 -4.16 -21.45 9.42
N PRO A 115 -3.04 -22.08 9.02
CA PRO A 115 -2.36 -23.05 9.88
C PRO A 115 -1.77 -22.44 11.16
N GLN A 116 -1.47 -21.14 11.16
CA GLN A 116 -0.78 -20.45 12.26
C GLN A 116 -1.71 -19.65 13.16
N PHE A 117 -2.93 -19.35 12.68
CA PHE A 117 -3.86 -18.44 13.35
C PHE A 117 -5.25 -19.06 13.45
N GLN A 118 -5.86 -18.97 14.64
CA GLN A 118 -7.23 -19.41 14.88
C GLN A 118 -8.27 -18.43 14.33
N SER A 119 -7.89 -17.16 14.21
CA SER A 119 -8.75 -16.13 13.62
C SER A 119 -7.93 -15.15 12.80
N ILE A 120 -8.54 -14.65 11.73
CA ILE A 120 -7.99 -13.61 10.86
C ILE A 120 -9.01 -12.48 10.85
N GLU A 121 -8.63 -11.33 11.39
CA GLU A 121 -9.44 -10.12 11.44
C GLU A 121 -8.93 -9.13 10.39
N VAL A 122 -9.84 -8.55 9.60
CA VAL A 122 -9.48 -7.58 8.55
C VAL A 122 -9.84 -6.18 9.04
N VAL A 123 -8.83 -5.33 9.21
CA VAL A 123 -8.99 -3.94 9.63
C VAL A 123 -8.68 -3.03 8.45
N GLY A 124 -9.72 -2.37 7.94
CA GLY A 124 -9.64 -1.42 6.84
C GLY A 124 -9.47 0.02 7.34
N TYR A 125 -8.37 0.69 7.00
CA TYR A 125 -8.20 2.12 7.28
C TYR A 125 -8.55 2.98 6.05
N VAL A 126 -9.59 3.80 6.20
CA VAL A 126 -10.11 4.71 5.16
C VAL A 126 -9.89 6.17 5.55
N ARG A 127 -9.73 7.05 4.55
CA ARG A 127 -9.54 8.50 4.70
C ARG A 127 -10.64 9.25 3.94
N ASP A 128 -10.86 10.51 4.31
CA ASP A 128 -11.68 11.45 3.53
C ASP A 128 -11.26 11.52 2.06
N MET A 129 -12.26 11.53 1.16
CA MET A 129 -12.04 11.51 -0.29
C MET A 129 -11.24 12.71 -0.82
N PRO A 130 -11.48 13.97 -0.37
CA PRO A 130 -10.68 15.10 -0.81
C PRO A 130 -9.18 14.94 -0.51
N GLY A 131 -8.84 14.51 0.71
CA GLY A 131 -7.46 14.23 1.13
C GLY A 131 -6.81 13.10 0.33
N PHE A 132 -7.57 12.04 0.02
CA PHE A 132 -7.11 10.96 -0.86
C PHE A 132 -6.81 11.47 -2.27
N MET A 133 -7.72 12.24 -2.88
CA MET A 133 -7.56 12.77 -4.24
C MET A 133 -6.31 13.65 -4.37
N ALA A 134 -6.09 14.56 -3.43
CA ALA A 134 -4.91 15.42 -3.41
C ALA A 134 -3.61 14.59 -3.33
N SER A 135 -3.57 13.60 -2.44
CA SER A 135 -2.39 12.74 -2.30
C SER A 135 -2.17 11.84 -3.53
N ALA A 136 -3.23 11.30 -4.13
CA ALA A 136 -3.14 10.47 -5.33
C ALA A 136 -2.63 11.28 -6.52
N PHE A 137 -3.09 12.53 -6.67
CA PHE A 137 -2.61 13.45 -7.70
C PHE A 137 -1.11 13.72 -7.56
N GLN A 138 -0.64 14.09 -6.35
CA GLN A 138 0.78 14.33 -6.10
C GLN A 138 1.66 13.12 -6.44
N GLN A 139 1.18 11.91 -6.18
CA GLN A 139 1.92 10.68 -6.49
C GLN A 139 2.01 10.41 -7.99
N ARG A 140 0.95 10.69 -8.76
CA ARG A 140 1.01 10.58 -10.23
C ARG A 140 2.03 11.56 -10.81
N VAL A 141 2.07 12.79 -10.29
CA VAL A 141 3.06 13.80 -10.69
C VAL A 141 4.49 13.33 -10.34
N LYS A 142 4.72 12.90 -9.09
CA LYS A 142 6.04 12.39 -8.64
C LYS A 142 6.50 11.14 -9.39
N GLY A 143 5.57 10.24 -9.71
CA GLY A 143 5.85 8.99 -10.42
C GLY A 143 5.96 9.13 -11.93
N GLY A 144 5.88 10.35 -12.48
CA GLY A 144 5.94 10.59 -13.93
C GLY A 144 4.74 10.02 -14.70
N HIS A 145 3.64 9.70 -14.01
CA HIS A 145 2.42 9.20 -14.64
C HIS A 145 1.67 10.37 -15.30
N ARG A 146 2.13 10.68 -16.53
CA ARG A 146 1.72 11.78 -17.43
C ARG A 146 2.30 13.16 -17.03
N PRO A 147 2.81 13.95 -18.00
CA PRO A 147 3.20 15.32 -17.72
C PRO A 147 1.97 16.10 -17.27
N PHE A 148 1.98 16.56 -16.02
CA PHE A 148 1.05 17.60 -15.60
C PHE A 148 1.42 18.85 -16.39
N ARG A 149 0.63 19.14 -17.43
CA ARG A 149 0.66 20.43 -18.09
C ARG A 149 -0.30 21.34 -17.32
N PRO A 150 0.19 22.27 -16.48
CA PRO A 150 -0.70 23.32 -16.00
C PRO A 150 -1.34 23.95 -17.22
N ALA A 151 -2.66 24.16 -17.18
CA ALA A 151 -3.33 24.94 -18.20
C ALA A 151 -2.58 26.28 -18.32
N PRO A 152 -2.37 26.82 -19.55
CA PRO A 152 -1.82 28.16 -19.68
C PRO A 152 -2.63 29.09 -18.78
N ALA A 153 -1.95 29.98 -18.06
CA ALA A 153 -2.60 30.91 -17.14
C ALA A 153 -3.83 31.51 -17.82
N LEU A 154 -4.95 31.65 -17.09
CA LEU A 154 -6.19 32.26 -17.59
C LEU A 154 -5.96 33.65 -18.22
N SER A 155 -4.81 34.29 -17.97
CA SER A 155 -4.33 35.50 -18.65
C SER A 155 -4.02 35.32 -20.15
N ALA A 156 -3.89 34.08 -20.65
CA ALA A 156 -3.62 33.73 -22.04
C ALA A 156 -4.86 33.23 -22.80
N LEU A 157 -6.01 33.14 -22.14
CA LEU A 157 -7.27 32.94 -22.84
C LEU A 157 -7.72 34.28 -23.45
N PRO A 158 -8.12 34.31 -24.74
CA PRO A 158 -8.69 35.53 -25.31
C PRO A 158 -9.88 35.95 -24.45
N ARG A 159 -9.84 37.19 -23.96
CA ARG A 159 -10.99 37.76 -23.25
C ARG A 159 -12.18 37.73 -24.21
N PRO A 160 -13.40 37.36 -23.75
CA PRO A 160 -14.58 37.49 -24.58
C PRO A 160 -14.67 38.94 -25.07
N SER A 161 -14.69 39.10 -26.39
CA SER A 161 -14.80 40.37 -27.08
C SER A 161 -16.17 40.97 -26.78
N GLY A 162 -16.30 41.71 -25.69
CA GLY A 162 -17.61 42.25 -25.29
C GLY A 162 -17.71 43.24 -24.15
N GLU A 163 -16.63 43.59 -23.42
CA GLU A 163 -16.73 44.61 -22.37
C GLU A 163 -16.08 45.93 -22.77
N ALA A 164 -16.93 46.87 -23.19
CA ALA A 164 -16.60 48.27 -23.35
C ALA A 164 -16.15 48.86 -22.00
N ARG A 165 -15.03 49.58 -22.00
CA ARG A 165 -14.60 50.37 -20.83
C ARG A 165 -15.61 51.49 -20.57
N PRO A 166 -16.10 51.69 -19.34
CA PRO A 166 -16.77 52.94 -19.01
C PRO A 166 -15.75 54.08 -19.10
N GLY A 167 -16.09 55.09 -19.90
CA GLY A 167 -15.24 56.22 -20.21
C GLY A 167 -14.86 57.04 -18.98
N VAL A 168 -13.57 57.35 -18.88
CA VAL A 168 -13.09 58.48 -18.09
C VAL A 168 -13.31 59.73 -18.94
N ARG A 169 -14.28 60.57 -18.57
CA ARG A 169 -14.30 61.97 -18.97
C ARG A 169 -13.70 62.78 -17.82
N ALA A 170 -12.76 63.65 -18.20
CA ALA A 170 -12.15 64.68 -17.37
C ALA A 170 -13.16 65.74 -16.93
#